data_AF-A0A109XVV9-F1
#
_entry.id   AF-A0A109XVV9-F1
#
_cell.length_a   1.000
_cell.length_b   1.000
_cell.length_c   1.000
_cell.angle_alpha   90.00
_cell.angle_beta   90.00
_cell.angle_gamma   90.00
#
_symmetry.space_group_name_H-M   'P 1'
#
loop_
_entity.id
_entity.type
_entity.pdbx_description
1 polymer ?
#
loop_
_entity_poly.entity_id
_entity_poly.type
_entity_poly.pdbx_seq_one_letter_code
_entity_poly.pdbx_strand_id
1 'polypeptide(L)'
;MRTWLERMQGWLLLVGIFLGTLAGVFYRGRATGRQAERQERNEQINEQAMKARQEVRNVENEVARMDDDAVANRLKSGWVRGPGQGRR
;
A
#
# COMPACT_ATOMS: atom_id res chain seq x y z
N MET A 1 -6.46 -32.15 -54.25
CA MET A 1 -7.40 -31.29 -53.50
C MET A 1 -7.22 -31.35 -51.97
N ARG A 2 -6.85 -32.50 -51.35
CA ARG A 2 -6.63 -32.59 -49.89
C ARG A 2 -5.43 -31.82 -49.33
N THR A 3 -4.35 -31.69 -50.11
CA THR A 3 -3.10 -31.02 -49.69
C THR A 3 -3.25 -29.52 -49.39
N TRP A 4 -4.24 -28.86 -49.99
CA TRP A 4 -4.52 -27.44 -49.72
C TRP A 4 -5.26 -27.24 -48.39
N LEU A 5 -6.19 -28.15 -48.06
CA LEU A 5 -6.87 -28.19 -46.76
C LEU A 5 -5.91 -28.49 -45.61
N GLU A 6 -4.96 -29.42 -45.80
CA GLU A 6 -3.96 -29.75 -44.78
C GLU A 6 -3.01 -28.57 -44.50
N ARG A 7 -2.64 -27.80 -45.52
CA ARG A 7 -1.83 -26.57 -45.34
C ARG A 7 -2.59 -25.47 -44.62
N MET A 8 -3.87 -25.28 -44.93
CA MET A 8 -4.77 -24.35 -44.23
C MET A 8 -4.93 -24.73 -42.76
N GLN A 9 -5.10 -26.02 -42.48
CA GLN A 9 -5.22 -26.53 -41.11
C GLN A 9 -3.92 -26.36 -40.31
N GLY A 10 -2.76 -26.58 -40.93
CA GLY A 10 -1.46 -26.32 -40.30
C GLY A 10 -1.26 -24.84 -39.95
N TRP A 11 -1.68 -23.93 -40.84
CA TRP A 11 -1.65 -22.49 -40.58
C TRP A 11 -2.58 -22.08 -39.44
N LEU A 12 -3.79 -22.63 -39.38
CA LEU A 12 -4.73 -22.38 -38.29
C LEU A 12 -4.18 -22.83 -36.93
N LEU A 13 -3.50 -23.98 -36.88
CA LEU A 13 -2.84 -24.45 -35.65
C LEU A 13 -1.72 -23.51 -35.19
N LEU A 14 -0.88 -23.05 -36.12
CA LEU A 14 0.19 -22.11 -35.79
C LEU A 14 -0.35 -20.77 -35.30
N VAL A 15 -1.39 -20.24 -35.95
CA VAL A 15 -2.06 -19.01 -35.52
C VAL A 15 -2.70 -19.19 -34.14
N GLY A 16 -3.32 -20.34 -33.87
CA GLY A 16 -3.89 -20.66 -32.56
C GLY A 16 -2.84 -20.68 -31.45
N ILE A 17 -1.70 -21.33 -31.68
CA ILE A 17 -0.59 -21.38 -30.72
C ILE A 17 -0.02 -19.98 -30.48
N PHE A 18 0.17 -19.20 -31.54
CA PHE A 18 0.69 -17.84 -31.46
C PHE A 18 -0.22 -16.92 -30.64
N LEU A 19 -1.52 -16.93 -30.93
CA LEU A 19 -2.51 -16.14 -30.20
C LEU A 19 -2.65 -16.61 -28.75
N GLY A 20 -2.64 -17.93 -28.51
CA GLY A 20 -2.67 -18.49 -27.16
C GLY A 20 -1.47 -18.05 -26.31
N THR A 21 -0.29 -18.01 -26.90
CA THR A 21 0.93 -17.55 -26.24
C THR A 21 0.86 -16.05 -25.90
N LEU A 22 0.42 -15.21 -26.85
CA LEU A 22 0.24 -13.78 -26.63
C LEU A 22 -0.81 -13.48 -25.54
N ALA A 23 -1.95 -14.18 -25.58
CA ALA A 23 -2.97 -14.06 -24.55
C ALA A 23 -2.42 -14.50 -23.18
N GLY A 24 -1.71 -15.62 -23.11
CA GLY A 24 -1.08 -16.10 -21.87
C GLY A 24 -0.11 -15.08 -21.26
N VAL A 25 0.77 -14.49 -22.08
CA VAL A 25 1.71 -13.44 -21.65
C VAL A 25 0.97 -12.16 -21.25
N PHE A 26 -0.05 -11.73 -22.00
CA PHE A 26 -0.83 -10.54 -21.68
C PHE A 26 -1.59 -10.67 -20.36
N TYR A 27 -2.26 -11.80 -20.14
CA TYR A 27 -2.97 -12.07 -18.89
C TYR A 27 -2.01 -12.21 -17.71
N ARG A 28 -0.87 -12.89 -17.90
CA ARG A 28 0.18 -13.01 -16.88
C ARG A 28 0.82 -11.67 -16.57
N GLY A 29 1.14 -10.85 -17.57
CA GLY A 29 1.65 -9.48 -17.40
C GLY A 29 0.67 -8.56 -16.68
N ARG A 30 -0.62 -8.62 -17.04
CA ARG A 30 -1.69 -7.86 -16.37
C ARG A 30 -1.94 -8.30 -14.92
N ALA A 31 -1.76 -9.60 -14.62
CA ALA A 31 -1.82 -10.10 -13.25
C ALA A 31 -0.61 -9.61 -12.43
N THR A 32 0.57 -9.57 -13.05
CA THR A 32 1.82 -9.17 -12.38
C THR A 32 1.87 -7.65 -12.11
N GLY A 33 1.37 -6.81 -13.03
CA GLY A 33 1.32 -5.35 -12.83
C GLY A 33 0.44 -4.93 -11.63
N ARG A 34 -0.67 -5.62 -11.39
CA ARG A 34 -1.52 -5.37 -10.20
C ARG A 34 -0.88 -5.86 -8.90
N GLN A 35 0.03 -6.82 -8.94
CA GLN A 35 0.75 -7.26 -7.74
C GLN A 35 1.93 -6.32 -7.42
N ALA A 36 2.63 -5.82 -8.43
CA ALA A 36 3.68 -4.82 -8.26
C ALA A 36 3.16 -3.51 -7.63
N GLU A 37 2.05 -2.96 -8.13
CA GLU A 37 1.45 -1.74 -7.54
C GLU A 37 0.95 -1.94 -6.09
N ARG A 38 0.52 -3.16 -5.74
CA ARG A 38 0.09 -3.48 -4.37
C ARG A 38 1.28 -3.66 -3.42
N GLN A 39 2.42 -4.14 -3.92
CA GLN A 39 3.65 -4.24 -3.14
C GLN A 39 4.16 -2.84 -2.76
N GLU A 40 4.26 -1.93 -3.72
CA GLU A 40 4.71 -0.55 -3.47
C GLU A 40 3.78 0.22 -2.52
N ARG A 41 2.46 -0.02 -2.58
CA ARG A 41 1.52 0.56 -1.60
C ARG A 41 1.63 -0.07 -0.21
N ASN A 42 1.82 -1.38 -0.11
CA ASN A 42 1.97 -2.06 1.17
C ASN A 42 3.27 -1.66 1.89
N GLU A 43 4.35 -1.45 1.15
CA GLU A 43 5.62 -0.95 1.71
C GLU A 43 5.44 0.45 2.31
N GLN A 44 4.79 1.37 1.60
CA GLN A 44 4.49 2.71 2.11
C GLN A 44 3.55 2.70 3.33
N ILE A 45 2.53 1.83 3.33
CA ILE A 45 1.63 1.67 4.48
C ILE A 45 2.39 1.09 5.68
N ASN A 46 3.27 0.13 5.46
CA ASN A 46 4.07 -0.47 6.52
C ASN A 46 5.06 0.55 7.11
N GLU A 47 5.69 1.39 6.30
CA GLU A 47 6.55 2.48 6.79
C GLU A 47 5.78 3.49 7.65
N GLN A 48 4.58 3.90 7.21
CA GLN A 48 3.74 4.80 7.99
C GLN A 48 3.29 4.15 9.30
N ALA A 49 2.91 2.87 9.28
CA ALA A 49 2.54 2.11 10.47
C ALA A 49 3.72 1.96 11.45
N MET A 50 4.94 1.75 10.94
CA MET A 50 6.15 1.69 11.75
C MET A 50 6.48 3.02 12.40
N LYS A 51 6.39 4.14 11.65
CA LYS A 51 6.56 5.49 12.20
C LYS A 51 5.51 5.80 13.27
N ALA A 52 4.24 5.47 13.03
CA ALA A 52 3.18 5.65 14.01
C ALA A 52 3.43 4.86 15.30
N ARG A 53 3.87 3.60 15.19
CA ARG A 53 4.25 2.79 16.36
C ARG A 53 5.46 3.36 17.12
N GLN A 54 6.42 3.94 16.42
CA GLN A 54 7.56 4.61 17.04
C GLN A 54 7.12 5.84 17.81
N GLU A 55 6.25 6.67 17.23
CA GLU A 55 5.75 7.89 17.85
C GLU A 55 4.96 7.58 19.13
N VAL A 56 4.08 6.58 19.08
CA VAL A 56 3.33 6.13 20.26
C VAL A 56 4.27 5.70 21.38
N ARG A 57 5.29 4.89 21.06
CA ARG A 57 6.30 4.47 22.06
C ARG A 57 7.11 5.64 22.61
N ASN A 58 7.45 6.62 21.78
CA ASN A 58 8.18 7.80 22.23
C ASN A 58 7.33 8.62 23.20
N VAL A 59 6.06 8.86 22.88
CA VAL A 59 5.11 9.55 23.75
C VAL A 59 4.90 8.77 25.06
N GLU A 60 4.72 7.45 24.99
CA GLU A 60 4.58 6.61 26.17
C GLU A 60 5.81 6.68 27.08
N ASN A 61 7.01 6.62 26.50
CA ASN A 61 8.26 6.77 27.25
C ASN A 61 8.46 8.19 27.81
N GLU A 62 8.05 9.24 27.09
CA GLU A 62 8.08 10.63 27.57
C GLU A 62 7.16 10.80 28.77
N VAL A 63 5.93 10.31 28.66
CA VAL A 63 4.92 10.37 29.75
C VAL A 63 5.37 9.54 30.94
N ALA A 64 5.89 8.33 30.75
CA ALA A 64 6.36 7.47 31.83
C ALA A 64 7.57 8.05 32.59
N ARG A 65 8.32 8.97 31.97
CA ARG A 65 9.43 9.69 32.61
C ARG A 65 9.01 11.01 33.26
N MET A 66 7.81 11.49 32.97
CA MET A 66 7.28 12.70 33.59
C MET A 66 6.70 12.36 34.96
N ASP A 67 6.99 13.20 35.94
CA ASP A 67 6.32 13.13 37.24
C ASP A 67 4.81 13.42 37.09
N ASP A 68 4.00 12.79 37.95
CA ASP A 68 2.54 12.91 37.93
C ASP A 68 2.05 14.38 37.96
N ASP A 69 2.76 15.25 38.69
CA ASP A 69 2.48 16.69 38.76
C ASP A 69 2.72 17.41 37.43
N ALA A 70 3.73 16.99 36.66
CA ALA A 70 4.03 17.53 35.34
C ALA A 70 2.96 17.09 34.32
N VAL A 71 2.50 15.85 34.41
CA VAL A 71 1.38 15.33 33.61
C VAL A 71 0.10 16.11 33.92
N ALA A 72 -0.25 16.27 35.20
CA ALA A 72 -1.43 16.99 35.64
C ALA A 72 -1.43 18.47 35.19
N ASN A 73 -0.28 19.14 35.24
CA ASN A 73 -0.15 20.52 34.76
C ASN A 73 -0.33 20.64 33.24
N ARG A 74 0.23 19.72 32.44
CA ARG A 74 0.06 19.70 30.98
C ARG A 74 -1.39 19.45 30.57
N LEU A 75 -2.08 18.55 31.27
CA LEU A 75 -3.52 18.31 31.11
C LEU A 75 -4.33 19.57 31.46
N LYS A 76 -4.04 20.24 32.58
CA LYS A 76 -4.73 21.47 32.97
C LYS A 76 -4.51 22.62 31.99
N SER A 77 -3.31 22.79 31.43
CA SER A 77 -3.01 23.90 30.53
C SER A 77 -3.43 23.66 29.07
N GLY A 78 -3.35 22.42 28.60
CA GLY A 78 -3.57 22.08 27.18
C GLY A 78 -4.96 21.56 26.85
N TRP A 79 -5.62 20.88 27.79
CA TRP A 79 -6.95 20.29 27.57
C TRP A 79 -8.10 21.18 28.05
N VAL A 80 -7.95 21.81 29.22
CA VAL A 80 -8.88 22.87 29.62
C VAL A 80 -8.52 24.09 28.79
N ARG A 81 -9.33 24.46 27.79
CA ARG A 81 -9.21 25.78 27.16
C ARG A 81 -9.23 26.81 28.30
N GLY A 82 -8.06 27.35 28.64
CA GLY A 82 -7.99 28.51 29.52
C GLY A 82 -8.88 29.61 28.92
N PRO A 83 -9.47 30.49 29.76
CA PRO A 83 -10.24 31.62 29.25
C PRO A 83 -9.34 32.34 28.25
N GLY A 84 -9.77 32.33 26.99
CA GLY A 84 -8.95 32.73 25.86
C GLY A 84 -8.30 34.08 26.17
N GLN A 85 -7.00 34.16 25.94
CA GLN A 85 -6.27 35.42 25.91
C GLN A 85 -6.73 36.19 24.67
N GLY A 86 -7.99 36.64 24.71
CA GLY A 86 -8.54 37.65 23.83
C GLY A 86 -7.85 38.94 24.20
N ARG A 87 -6.88 39.31 23.38
CA ARG A 87 -6.31 40.65 23.32
C ARG A 87 -7.43 41.67 23.44
N ARG A 88 -7.43 42.43 24.54
CA ARG A 88 -7.97 43.78 24.59
C ARG A 88 -6.84 44.73 24.23
#